data_AF-A0A377XR40-F1
#
_entry.id   AF-A0A377XR40-F1
#
_cell.length_a   1.000
_cell.length_b   1.000
_cell.length_c   1.000
_cell.angle_alpha   90.00
_cell.angle_beta   90.00
_cell.angle_gamma   90.00
#
_symmetry.space_group_name_H-M   'P 1'
#
loop_
_entity.id
_entity.type
_entity.pdbx_description
1 polymer ?
#
loop_
_entity_poly.entity_id
_entity_poly.type
_entity_poly.pdbx_seq_one_letter_code
_entity_poly.pdbx_strand_id
1 'polypeptide(L)'
;MNKSLAGILGVTVALTLLAGCTAYDRTKDQFTQPVVKDVKKGMSRQQVMQIAGKPSTEVTMVHARGTCQTYILGQRDGKVETYFVALDETGHVMNSRLPDLRRV
;
A
#
# COMPACT_ATOMS: atom_id res chain seq x y z
N MET A 1 42.97 3.66 -56.51
CA MET A 1 43.00 4.58 -55.36
C MET A 1 41.56 4.89 -54.96
N ASN A 2 41.27 4.89 -53.64
CA ASN A 2 39.98 5.01 -52.89
C ASN A 2 39.15 3.69 -52.79
N LYS A 3 39.05 2.97 -51.65
CA LYS A 3 38.55 3.20 -50.26
C LYS A 3 37.03 3.46 -50.23
N SER A 4 36.11 2.71 -49.60
CA SER A 4 36.16 1.53 -48.72
C SER A 4 34.76 0.89 -48.73
N LEU A 5 34.66 -0.43 -48.85
CA LEU A 5 33.45 -1.21 -48.55
C LEU A 5 33.41 -1.50 -47.04
N ALA A 6 32.57 -0.78 -46.30
CA ALA A 6 32.15 -1.06 -44.94
C ALA A 6 30.91 -0.20 -44.66
N GLY A 7 29.78 -0.66 -44.14
CA GLY A 7 29.37 -1.97 -43.68
C GLY A 7 27.86 -1.88 -43.52
N ILE A 8 27.15 -2.87 -44.05
CA ILE A 8 25.75 -3.11 -43.75
C ILE A 8 25.71 -3.69 -42.35
N LEU A 9 25.11 -2.98 -41.39
CA LEU A 9 24.51 -3.55 -40.20
C LEU A 9 23.59 -2.49 -39.61
N GLY A 10 22.33 -2.56 -40.04
CA GLY A 10 21.25 -1.83 -39.42
C GLY A 10 21.10 -2.26 -37.97
N VAL A 11 21.14 -1.30 -37.07
CA VAL A 11 20.55 -1.42 -35.74
C VAL A 11 19.70 -0.18 -35.54
N THR A 12 18.48 -0.23 -36.04
CA THR A 12 17.40 0.63 -35.56
C THR A 12 17.15 0.25 -34.10
N VAL A 13 17.80 0.95 -33.17
CA VAL A 13 17.40 0.90 -31.76
C VAL A 13 16.08 1.64 -31.67
N ALA A 14 14.99 0.89 -31.83
CA ALA A 14 13.68 1.34 -31.37
C ALA A 14 13.78 1.51 -29.86
N LEU A 15 13.99 2.73 -29.39
CA LEU A 15 13.63 3.08 -28.03
C LEU A 15 12.11 3.02 -27.95
N THR A 16 11.59 1.82 -27.70
CA THR A 16 10.28 1.66 -27.08
C THR A 16 10.40 2.27 -25.69
N LEU A 17 10.10 3.57 -25.61
CA LEU A 17 9.74 4.21 -24.36
C LEU A 17 8.71 3.29 -23.72
N LEU A 18 9.06 2.75 -22.56
CA LEU A 18 8.16 1.94 -21.78
C LEU A 18 6.85 2.74 -21.64
N ALA A 19 5.81 2.27 -22.32
CA ALA A 19 4.43 2.53 -21.94
C ALA A 19 4.21 1.80 -20.61
N GLY A 20 4.88 2.30 -19.57
CA GLY A 20 4.77 1.92 -18.18
C GLY A 20 3.86 2.89 -17.43
N CYS A 21 2.96 3.60 -18.12
CA CYS A 21 1.66 3.92 -17.54
C CYS A 21 0.81 2.67 -17.70
N THR A 22 1.16 1.60 -16.97
CA THR A 22 0.20 0.52 -16.74
C THR A 22 -1.04 1.21 -16.23
N ALA A 23 -2.10 1.22 -17.04
CA ALA A 23 -3.44 1.40 -16.52
C ALA A 23 -3.52 0.45 -15.32
N TYR A 24 -3.55 1.03 -14.13
CA TYR A 24 -3.64 0.31 -12.88
C TYR A 24 -5.05 -0.29 -12.88
N ASP A 25 -5.16 -1.45 -13.54
CA ASP A 25 -6.40 -2.18 -13.74
C ASP A 25 -6.84 -2.67 -12.35
N ARG A 26 -7.66 -1.85 -11.69
CA ARG A 26 -8.29 -2.07 -10.37
C ARG A 26 -9.35 -3.16 -10.45
N THR A 27 -9.01 -4.25 -11.10
CA THR A 27 -9.98 -5.27 -11.47
C THR A 27 -9.28 -6.61 -11.39
N LYS A 28 -8.99 -7.01 -10.14
CA LYS A 28 -9.11 -8.39 -9.60
C LYS A 28 -8.36 -8.47 -8.27
N ASP A 29 -9.10 -8.70 -7.19
CA ASP A 29 -8.67 -9.47 -6.01
C ASP A 29 -7.40 -9.08 -5.22
N GLN A 30 -6.86 -7.87 -5.33
CA GLN A 30 -5.75 -7.40 -4.50
C GLN A 30 -6.15 -7.04 -3.04
N PHE A 31 -7.34 -7.44 -2.58
CA PHE A 31 -7.80 -7.27 -1.19
C PHE A 31 -7.42 -8.43 -0.27
N THR A 32 -6.54 -9.30 -0.71
CA THR A 32 -5.68 -10.08 0.18
C THR A 32 -4.49 -9.23 0.64
N GLN A 33 -4.74 -7.97 1.02
CA GLN A 33 -3.71 -7.06 1.52
C GLN A 33 -3.03 -7.71 2.76
N PRO A 34 -1.75 -8.10 2.67
CA PRO A 34 -1.01 -8.72 3.79
C PRO A 34 -1.02 -7.84 5.05
N VAL A 35 -1.21 -6.54 4.82
CA VAL A 35 -1.35 -5.45 5.77
C VAL A 35 -2.13 -5.80 7.04
N VAL A 36 -3.28 -6.47 6.92
CA VAL A 36 -4.14 -6.76 8.08
C VAL A 36 -3.74 -8.01 8.87
N LYS A 37 -3.00 -8.93 8.23
CA LYS A 37 -2.52 -10.18 8.86
C LYS A 37 -1.19 -9.97 9.57
N ASP A 38 -0.40 -9.03 9.07
CA ASP A 38 0.97 -8.86 9.53
C ASP A 38 1.09 -7.86 10.69
N VAL A 39 0.10 -6.99 10.90
CA VAL A 39 0.06 -6.13 12.09
C VAL A 39 -0.29 -6.95 13.32
N LYS A 40 0.70 -7.10 14.21
CA LYS A 40 0.59 -7.85 15.46
C LYS A 40 0.65 -6.92 16.66
N LYS A 41 0.04 -7.37 17.77
CA LYS A 41 0.19 -6.71 19.07
C LYS A 41 1.67 -6.56 19.43
N GLY A 42 2.05 -5.40 19.94
CA GLY A 42 3.42 -5.07 20.32
C GLY A 42 4.30 -4.54 19.18
N MET A 43 3.83 -4.50 17.93
CA MET A 43 4.58 -3.85 16.86
C MET A 43 4.68 -2.34 17.11
N SER A 44 5.83 -1.76 16.78
CA SER A 44 6.00 -0.30 16.82
C SER A 44 5.27 0.38 15.66
N ARG A 45 4.94 1.67 15.83
CA ARG A 45 4.40 2.52 14.77
C ARG A 45 5.18 2.42 13.45
N GLN A 46 6.52 2.40 13.52
CA GLN A 46 7.37 2.34 12.33
C GLN A 46 7.22 1.02 11.60
N GLN A 47 7.16 -0.11 12.33
CA GLN A 47 6.89 -1.42 11.74
C GLN A 47 5.51 -1.47 11.07
N VAL A 48 4.48 -0.92 11.72
CA VAL A 48 3.14 -0.81 11.12
C VAL A 48 3.20 0.01 9.84
N MET A 49 3.90 1.14 9.83
CA MET A 49 4.02 1.97 8.63
C MET A 49 4.81 1.30 7.49
N GLN A 50 5.78 0.44 7.80
CA GLN A 50 6.49 -0.34 6.80
C GLN A 50 5.58 -1.38 6.14
N ILE A 51 4.63 -1.94 6.90
CA ILE A 51 3.69 -2.97 6.42
C ILE A 51 2.48 -2.33 5.72
N ALA A 52 1.92 -1.28 6.31
CA ALA A 52 0.65 -0.66 5.92
C ALA A 52 0.76 0.66 5.17
N GLY A 53 1.98 1.22 5.10
CA GLY A 53 2.20 2.55 4.56
C GLY A 53 1.75 3.66 5.52
N LYS A 54 1.41 4.82 4.96
CA LYS A 54 0.99 5.98 5.75
C LYS A 54 -0.49 5.84 6.15
N PRO A 55 -0.85 6.09 7.42
CA PRO A 55 -2.26 6.12 7.82
C PRO A 55 -3.01 7.22 7.10
N SER A 56 -4.27 6.96 6.78
CA SER A 56 -5.19 7.95 6.20
C SER A 56 -5.54 9.03 7.22
N THR A 57 -5.78 8.63 8.47
CA THR A 57 -5.98 9.54 9.60
C THR A 57 -5.36 8.95 10.86
N GLU A 58 -4.95 9.84 11.77
CA GLU A 58 -4.50 9.48 13.11
C GLU A 58 -5.20 10.38 14.11
N VAL A 59 -5.80 9.78 15.14
CA VAL A 59 -6.51 10.50 16.21
C VAL A 59 -6.01 10.04 17.56
N THR A 60 -5.98 10.94 18.53
CA THR A 60 -5.71 10.55 19.93
C THR A 60 -6.96 9.91 20.52
N MET A 61 -6.81 8.78 21.21
CA MET A 61 -7.95 8.11 21.81
C MET A 61 -8.50 8.93 22.99
N VAL A 62 -9.83 9.06 23.08
CA VAL A 62 -10.49 9.86 24.13
C VAL A 62 -10.61 9.10 25.45
N HIS A 63 -10.86 7.78 25.37
CA HIS A 63 -11.11 6.92 26.53
C HIS A 63 -9.93 5.98 26.87
N ALA A 64 -8.82 6.09 26.14
CA ALA A 64 -7.62 5.30 26.33
C ALA A 64 -6.40 6.18 26.08
N ARG A 65 -5.26 5.83 26.68
CA ARG A 65 -3.99 6.51 26.38
C ARG A 65 -3.39 5.92 25.10
N GLY A 66 -3.02 6.78 24.16
CA GLY A 66 -2.42 6.40 22.88
C GLY A 66 -3.15 6.97 21.67
N THR A 67 -2.87 6.42 20.50
CA THR A 67 -3.42 6.90 19.22
C THR A 67 -4.09 5.79 18.43
N CYS A 68 -5.10 6.16 17.64
CA CYS A 68 -5.76 5.26 16.70
C CYS A 68 -5.45 5.73 15.28
N GLN A 69 -4.83 4.85 14.50
CA GLN A 69 -4.51 5.06 13.10
C GLN A 69 -5.54 4.33 12.24
N THR A 70 -6.11 5.04 11.27
CA THR A 70 -7.05 4.48 10.30
C THR A 70 -6.38 4.37 8.94
N TYR A 71 -6.46 3.19 8.34
CA TYR A 71 -5.94 2.88 7.02
C TYR A 71 -7.12 2.59 6.08
N ILE A 72 -7.10 3.12 4.87
CA ILE A 72 -8.06 2.76 3.83
C ILE A 72 -7.42 1.65 2.99
N LEU A 73 -7.94 0.43 3.11
CA LEU A 73 -7.49 -0.69 2.27
C LEU A 73 -8.04 -0.53 0.84
N GLY A 74 -9.21 0.10 0.72
CA GLY A 74 -9.81 0.60 -0.52
C GLY A 74 -11.30 0.27 -0.57
N GLN A 75 -11.84 -0.31 -1.65
CA GLN A 75 -13.30 -0.54 -1.77
C GLN A 75 -13.67 -1.99 -2.08
N ARG A 76 -14.71 -2.48 -1.38
CA ARG A 76 -15.35 -3.78 -1.57
C ARG A 76 -16.86 -3.58 -1.60
N ASP A 77 -17.53 -4.13 -2.62
CA ASP A 77 -18.99 -4.00 -2.79
C ASP A 77 -19.49 -2.55 -2.74
N GLY A 78 -18.71 -1.60 -3.27
CA GLY A 78 -19.00 -0.17 -3.22
C GLY A 78 -18.84 0.49 -1.84
N LYS A 79 -18.43 -0.27 -0.81
CA LYS A 79 -18.12 0.24 0.53
C LYS A 79 -16.62 0.39 0.70
N VAL A 80 -16.20 1.48 1.35
CA VAL A 80 -14.78 1.68 1.71
C VAL A 80 -14.43 0.71 2.84
N GLU A 81 -13.48 -0.17 2.60
CA GLU A 81 -12.92 -1.06 3.61
C GLU A 81 -11.75 -0.33 4.29
N THR A 82 -11.93 -0.04 5.58
CA THR A 82 -10.89 0.58 6.41
C THR A 82 -10.24 -0.46 7.33
N TYR A 83 -9.18 -0.08 8.02
CA TYR A 83 -8.51 -0.90 9.02
C TYR A 83 -7.99 -0.01 10.13
N PHE A 84 -8.27 -0.37 11.37
CA PHE A 84 -7.90 0.41 12.54
C PHE A 84 -6.75 -0.26 13.27
N VAL A 85 -5.74 0.53 13.60
CA VAL A 85 -4.61 0.13 14.45
C VAL A 85 -4.57 1.05 15.65
N ALA A 86 -4.85 0.52 16.83
CA ALA A 86 -4.73 1.23 18.10
C ALA A 86 -3.32 1.02 18.67
N LEU A 87 -2.61 2.12 18.86
CA LEU A 87 -1.31 2.20 19.50
C LEU A 87 -1.48 2.69 20.95
N ASP A 88 -0.67 2.17 21.87
CA ASP A 88 -0.56 2.72 23.23
C ASP A 88 0.21 4.06 23.24
N GLU A 89 0.36 4.63 24.43
CA GLU A 89 1.13 5.86 24.65
C GLU A 89 2.62 5.74 24.30
N THR A 90 3.16 4.52 24.23
CA THR A 90 4.54 4.26 23.82
C THR A 90 4.68 4.03 22.30
N GLY A 91 3.56 4.06 21.57
CA GLY A 91 3.53 3.88 20.12
C GLY A 91 3.56 2.42 19.68
N HIS A 92 3.19 1.47 20.54
CA HIS A 92 3.10 0.05 20.22
C HIS A 92 1.65 -0.41 20.03
N VAL A 93 1.42 -1.35 19.11
CA VAL A 93 0.09 -1.88 18.80
C VAL A 93 -0.52 -2.56 20.01
N MET A 94 -1.63 -2.03 20.51
CA MET A 94 -2.46 -2.67 21.52
C MET A 94 -3.48 -3.60 20.88
N ASN A 95 -4.11 -3.14 19.79
CA ASN A 95 -5.20 -3.81 19.12
C ASN A 95 -5.30 -3.38 17.66
N SER A 96 -5.77 -4.27 16.80
CA SER A 96 -6.08 -3.96 15.41
C SER A 96 -7.36 -4.65 14.97
N ARG A 97 -8.14 -3.99 14.11
CA ARG A 97 -9.47 -4.47 13.73
C ARG A 97 -9.88 -3.97 12.35
N LEU A 98 -10.50 -4.86 11.58
CA LEU A 98 -11.32 -4.49 10.42
C LEU A 98 -12.68 -3.94 10.90
N PRO A 99 -13.15 -2.81 10.37
CA PRO A 99 -14.51 -2.33 10.58
C PRO A 99 -15.46 -3.45 10.15
N ASP A 100 -16.35 -3.80 11.05
CA ASP A 100 -17.42 -4.73 10.73
C ASP A 100 -18.34 -4.07 9.70
N LEU A 101 -18.13 -4.38 8.41
CA LEU A 101 -18.95 -3.91 7.29
C LEU A 101 -20.41 -4.42 7.36
N ARG A 102 -20.77 -5.24 8.36
CA ARG A 102 -22.14 -5.72 8.62
C ARG A 102 -22.94 -4.89 9.64
N ARG A 103 -22.38 -3.82 10.21
CA ARG A 103 -23.09 -3.02 11.23
C ARG A 103 -23.85 -1.80 10.69
N VAL A 104 -24.34 -1.87 9.45
CA VAL A 104 -25.29 -0.91 8.86
C VAL A 104 -26.53 -1.65 8.41
#